data_AF-A0A6P2E832-F1
#
_entry.id   AF-A0A6P2E832-F1
#
_cell.length_a   1.000
_cell.length_b   1.000
_cell.length_c   1.000
_cell.angle_alpha   90.00
_cell.angle_beta   90.00
_cell.angle_gamma   90.00
#
_symmetry.space_group_name_H-M   'P 1'
#
loop_
_entity.id
_entity.type
_entity.pdbx_description
1 polymer ?
#
loop_
_entity_poly.entity_id
_entity_poly.type
_entity_poly.pdbx_seq_one_letter_code
_entity_poly.pdbx_strand_id
1 'polypeptide(L)'
;MEAIRIRRCRLRVIRHGGWSWGPDPRQFVDQVTQRLPAWLMQALAEQLADCPPESAIAHLRLRIPVKLSELRDWPSQYPEHGGQATLGLLSQRVQALLAAALADLPRSRPEPAAEPAPAKTQQEADEAPSPTPVLDLWIAWQRAGDLPRVFATADAATLGVWARVLLQELAAAGGTGALAVAGSMPRVRRIESMLRNPDAAIDPLLGELAGLVAALAAPAPGTVADPAFAANDPAAPASLHEEPVQADGAPAHAVSRAKHPPGIRSRAPPERQRRRTPVAVESVLPFIVAGILSRRKYFEGLRAALVCSDLLDQSACFAAALAYKLAPPPRRGWERGSATRQLAAAMCGLDEPPDNTRMDSFLRGLSTTCAPLDASLWAGNRASGRQPGILVEKLQEAPWAALDIATAQPLGWFAQAGDVLRLADLLPGRLWWLAPGAADSELPEALRHRGLRAVALGAPLRGAGWLRAGDALWTSEPLLRRHGAQLQRVFDDAREVLAATHEAFMDLRPLVLPARGPHRHAAEFSIALAVCSALGELADALWREREPTQPLLALRRFADLGGTVAVEDGRVLVRPALGLRFMDLGNHGFLRDIVGIPWWPGRRVEFAGP
;
A
#
# COMPACT_ATOMS: atom_id res chain seq x y z
N MET A 1 9.79 -47.64 19.31
CA MET A 1 9.20 -46.41 18.75
C MET A 1 8.52 -45.68 19.89
N GLU A 2 9.11 -44.59 20.36
CA GLU A 2 8.44 -43.71 21.30
C GLU A 2 7.23 -43.08 20.60
N ALA A 3 6.07 -43.18 21.25
CA ALA A 3 4.80 -42.78 20.66
C ALA A 3 4.70 -41.24 20.63
N ILE A 4 4.44 -40.68 19.44
CA ILE A 4 4.06 -39.27 19.30
C ILE A 4 2.80 -39.03 20.15
N ARG A 5 2.91 -38.14 21.14
CA ARG A 5 1.81 -37.84 22.07
C ARG A 5 1.18 -36.48 21.78
N ILE A 6 0.00 -36.49 21.17
CA ILE A 6 -0.81 -35.28 20.98
C ILE A 6 -1.53 -34.94 22.29
N ARG A 7 -1.08 -33.91 23.00
CA ARG A 7 -1.69 -33.50 24.29
C ARG A 7 -3.07 -32.86 24.13
N ARG A 8 -3.28 -32.11 23.05
CA ARG A 8 -4.55 -31.41 22.77
C ARG A 8 -4.78 -31.33 21.27
N CYS A 9 -5.83 -31.99 20.79
CA CYS A 9 -6.31 -31.85 19.42
C CYS A 9 -7.65 -31.11 19.44
N ARG A 10 -7.78 -30.01 18.69
CA ARG A 10 -9.04 -29.31 18.49
C ARG A 10 -9.39 -29.32 17.01
N LEU A 11 -10.42 -30.08 16.66
CA LEU A 11 -10.96 -30.11 15.31
C LEU A 11 -12.09 -29.07 15.18
N ARG A 12 -12.05 -28.26 14.11
CA ARG A 12 -13.13 -27.35 13.74
C ARG A 12 -13.48 -27.57 12.28
N VAL A 13 -14.69 -28.08 12.03
CA VAL A 13 -15.22 -28.23 10.68
C VAL A 13 -16.04 -27.00 10.36
N ILE A 14 -15.66 -26.26 9.31
CA ILE A 14 -16.34 -25.05 8.86
C ILE A 14 -16.79 -25.28 7.43
N ARG A 15 -18.08 -25.06 7.18
CA ARG A 15 -18.63 -25.11 5.83
C ARG A 15 -18.51 -23.78 5.13
N HIS A 16 -18.13 -23.83 3.86
CA HIS A 16 -18.12 -22.70 2.96
C HIS A 16 -19.11 -22.97 1.82
N GLY A 17 -20.33 -22.43 1.89
CA GLY A 17 -21.36 -22.50 0.83
C GLY A 17 -22.41 -23.64 0.97
N GLY A 18 -23.65 -23.36 0.50
CA GLY A 18 -24.82 -24.26 0.53
C GLY A 18 -25.54 -24.33 1.88
N TRP A 19 -26.79 -24.86 1.90
CA TRP A 19 -27.66 -24.87 3.09
C TRP A 19 -27.70 -26.20 3.86
N SER A 20 -27.42 -27.35 3.22
CA SER A 20 -27.44 -28.69 3.88
C SER A 20 -26.09 -29.44 3.89
N TRP A 21 -25.66 -29.99 5.04
CA TRP A 21 -24.47 -30.85 5.16
C TRP A 21 -24.65 -32.24 4.50
N GLY A 22 -25.85 -32.50 3.98
CA GLY A 22 -26.28 -33.79 3.49
C GLY A 22 -27.55 -34.26 4.17
N PRO A 23 -28.03 -35.46 3.80
CA PRO A 23 -29.23 -36.04 4.40
C PRO A 23 -29.06 -36.33 5.90
N ASP A 24 -27.82 -36.58 6.37
CA ASP A 24 -27.52 -36.78 7.78
C ASP A 24 -26.27 -35.99 8.23
N PRO A 25 -26.44 -34.74 8.73
CA PRO A 25 -25.36 -33.91 9.23
C PRO A 25 -24.65 -34.49 10.46
N ARG A 26 -25.35 -35.25 11.32
CA ARG A 26 -24.79 -35.79 12.56
C ARG A 26 -23.81 -36.91 12.24
N GLN A 27 -24.24 -37.86 11.41
CA GLN A 27 -23.39 -38.94 10.94
C GLN A 27 -22.13 -38.41 10.26
N PHE A 28 -22.23 -37.34 9.46
CA PHE A 28 -21.08 -36.71 8.83
C PHE A 28 -20.09 -36.13 9.86
N VAL A 29 -20.58 -35.38 10.85
CA VAL A 29 -19.73 -34.82 11.91
C VAL A 29 -19.06 -35.94 12.72
N ASP A 30 -19.80 -37.01 13.03
CA ASP A 30 -19.27 -38.18 13.74
C ASP A 30 -18.18 -38.87 12.92
N GLN A 31 -18.38 -39.07 11.61
CA GLN A 31 -17.37 -39.64 10.72
C GLN A 31 -16.10 -38.78 10.67
N VAL A 32 -16.24 -37.45 10.52
CA VAL A 32 -15.08 -36.54 10.44
C VAL A 32 -14.33 -36.47 11.77
N THR A 33 -15.05 -36.42 12.90
CA THR A 33 -14.45 -36.34 14.23
C THR A 33 -13.79 -37.64 14.68
N GLN A 34 -14.30 -38.79 14.23
CA GLN A 34 -13.68 -40.10 14.54
C GLN A 34 -12.49 -40.41 13.62
N ARG A 35 -12.61 -40.15 12.30
CA ARG A 35 -11.64 -40.63 11.30
C ARG A 35 -10.47 -39.67 11.10
N LEU A 36 -10.71 -38.36 11.05
CA LEU A 36 -9.68 -37.39 10.72
C LEU A 36 -8.53 -37.37 11.74
N PRO A 37 -8.78 -37.47 13.07
CA PRO A 37 -7.68 -37.52 14.04
C PRO A 37 -6.81 -38.77 13.87
N ALA A 38 -7.40 -39.95 13.67
CA ALA A 38 -6.65 -41.20 13.50
C ALA A 38 -5.72 -41.12 12.27
N TRP A 39 -6.25 -40.59 11.18
CA TRP A 39 -5.47 -40.42 9.97
C TRP A 39 -4.38 -39.35 10.09
N LEU A 40 -4.67 -38.21 10.73
CA LEU A 40 -3.66 -37.18 11.01
C LEU A 40 -2.54 -37.71 11.89
N MET A 41 -2.84 -38.59 12.86
CA MET A 41 -1.81 -39.24 13.68
C MET A 41 -0.85 -40.06 12.82
N GLN A 42 -1.35 -40.83 11.86
CA GLN A 42 -0.50 -41.63 10.97
C GLN A 42 0.33 -40.74 10.04
N ALA A 43 -0.28 -39.74 9.41
CA ALA A 43 0.45 -38.81 8.54
C ALA A 43 1.53 -38.02 9.30
N LEU A 44 1.25 -37.66 10.56
CA LEU A 44 2.24 -37.05 11.45
C LEU A 44 3.33 -38.05 11.85
N ALA A 45 3.00 -39.31 12.11
CA ALA A 45 3.98 -40.35 12.40
C ALA A 45 4.95 -40.57 11.24
N GLU A 46 4.46 -40.58 10.01
CA GLU A 46 5.29 -40.68 8.81
C GLU A 46 6.22 -39.46 8.64
N GLN A 47 5.70 -38.24 8.83
CA GLN A 47 6.48 -37.00 8.63
C GLN A 47 7.45 -36.67 9.77
N LEU A 48 7.19 -37.19 10.98
CA LEU A 48 8.00 -36.96 12.16
C LEU A 48 8.90 -38.15 12.51
N ALA A 49 8.97 -39.17 11.65
CA ALA A 49 9.83 -40.34 11.86
C ALA A 49 11.31 -39.96 12.05
N ASP A 50 11.75 -38.88 11.41
CA ASP A 50 13.13 -38.36 11.46
C ASP A 50 13.34 -37.26 12.52
N CYS A 51 12.30 -36.91 13.29
CA CYS A 51 12.42 -35.92 14.37
C CYS A 51 12.99 -36.56 15.64
N PRO A 52 13.91 -35.88 16.36
CA PRO A 52 14.45 -36.43 17.60
C PRO A 52 13.33 -36.56 18.66
N PRO A 53 13.38 -37.60 19.51
CA PRO A 53 12.31 -37.95 20.45
C PRO A 53 11.95 -36.84 21.44
N GLU A 54 12.87 -35.91 21.71
CA GLU A 54 12.69 -34.79 22.63
C GLU A 54 12.00 -33.56 22.00
N SER A 55 11.63 -33.64 20.71
CA SER A 55 11.02 -32.50 19.98
C SER A 55 9.59 -32.22 20.44
N ALA A 56 9.40 -31.13 21.18
CA ALA A 56 8.08 -30.64 21.57
C ALA A 56 7.57 -29.59 20.56
N ILE A 57 6.56 -29.94 19.76
CA ILE A 57 5.83 -28.98 18.94
C ILE A 57 4.79 -28.27 19.82
N ALA A 58 5.02 -27.00 20.14
CA ALA A 58 4.15 -26.23 21.03
C ALA A 58 2.72 -26.04 20.49
N HIS A 59 2.58 -25.76 19.19
CA HIS A 59 1.28 -25.65 18.52
C HIS A 59 1.40 -25.94 17.03
N LEU A 60 0.56 -26.84 16.51
CA LEU A 60 0.43 -27.12 15.07
C LEU A 60 -0.99 -26.77 14.63
N ARG A 61 -1.11 -25.81 13.70
CA ARG A 61 -2.40 -25.41 13.13
C ARG A 61 -2.47 -25.77 11.65
N LEU A 62 -3.32 -26.73 11.32
CA LEU A 62 -3.55 -27.16 9.94
C LEU A 62 -4.90 -26.63 9.44
N ARG A 63 -4.91 -26.03 8.24
CA ARG A 63 -6.14 -25.66 7.54
C ARG A 63 -6.23 -26.46 6.25
N ILE A 64 -7.15 -27.42 6.22
CA ILE A 64 -7.30 -28.34 5.09
C ILE A 64 -8.57 -27.97 4.32
N PRO A 65 -8.46 -27.35 3.13
CA PRO A 65 -9.62 -27.14 2.27
C PRO A 65 -10.05 -28.49 1.67
N VAL A 66 -11.32 -28.85 1.87
CA VAL A 66 -11.90 -30.11 1.41
C VAL A 66 -13.26 -29.88 0.79
N LYS A 67 -13.57 -30.62 -0.29
CA LYS A 67 -14.93 -30.68 -0.83
C LYS A 67 -15.77 -31.66 -0.02
N LEU A 68 -17.08 -31.42 0.06
CA LEU A 68 -17.98 -32.33 0.76
C LEU A 68 -18.00 -33.73 0.12
N SER A 69 -17.84 -33.84 -1.20
CA SER A 69 -17.69 -35.12 -1.90
C SER A 69 -16.41 -35.84 -1.49
N GLU A 70 -15.28 -35.13 -1.41
CA GLU A 70 -14.00 -35.70 -0.96
C GLU A 70 -14.08 -36.30 0.45
N LEU A 71 -14.89 -35.70 1.35
CA LEU A 71 -15.12 -36.24 2.69
C LEU A 71 -16.14 -37.40 2.73
N ARG A 72 -17.11 -37.44 1.80
CA ARG A 72 -18.09 -38.53 1.71
C ARG A 72 -17.49 -39.79 1.09
N ASP A 73 -16.66 -39.57 0.07
CA ASP A 73 -15.92 -40.62 -0.61
C ASP A 73 -14.69 -41.08 0.20
N TRP A 74 -14.52 -40.53 1.42
CA TRP A 74 -13.45 -40.91 2.31
C TRP A 74 -13.61 -42.39 2.70
N PRO A 75 -12.66 -43.26 2.30
CA PRO A 75 -12.81 -44.69 2.47
C PRO A 75 -13.06 -45.03 3.94
N SER A 76 -14.18 -45.71 4.20
CA SER A 76 -14.59 -46.17 5.53
C SER A 76 -13.67 -47.25 6.10
N GLN A 77 -12.88 -47.88 5.24
CA GLN A 77 -11.90 -48.91 5.60
C GLN A 77 -10.54 -48.42 5.13
N TYR A 78 -9.76 -47.87 6.06
CA TYR A 78 -8.32 -47.77 5.85
C TYR A 78 -7.75 -49.15 6.15
N PRO A 79 -7.01 -49.79 5.22
CA PRO A 79 -6.47 -51.11 5.47
C PRO A 79 -5.51 -51.02 6.66
N GLU A 80 -5.84 -51.69 7.77
CA GLU A 80 -5.01 -51.69 8.97
C GLU A 80 -3.61 -52.28 8.69
N HIS A 81 -3.36 -52.90 7.53
CA HIS A 81 -2.11 -53.60 7.22
C HIS A 81 -1.63 -53.28 5.79
N GLY A 82 -0.65 -52.38 5.68
CA GLY A 82 0.44 -52.42 4.68
C GLY A 82 0.12 -52.29 3.18
N GLY A 83 -1.14 -52.22 2.75
CA GLY A 83 -1.48 -52.03 1.35
C GLY A 83 -1.31 -50.57 0.92
N GLN A 84 -0.45 -50.31 -0.07
CA GLN A 84 -0.38 -49.03 -0.80
C GLN A 84 -1.70 -48.77 -1.54
N ALA A 85 -2.77 -48.44 -0.81
CA ALA A 85 -3.98 -47.91 -1.39
C ALA A 85 -3.65 -46.56 -2.02
N THR A 86 -4.13 -46.33 -3.23
CA THR A 86 -4.01 -45.07 -3.97
C THR A 86 -4.49 -43.93 -3.08
N LEU A 87 -3.54 -43.23 -2.45
CA LEU A 87 -3.79 -42.06 -1.60
C LEU A 87 -4.45 -41.01 -2.49
N GLY A 88 -5.78 -40.88 -2.37
CA GLY A 88 -6.56 -39.94 -3.18
C GLY A 88 -6.04 -38.50 -3.04
N LEU A 89 -6.48 -37.62 -3.94
CA LEU A 89 -6.05 -36.20 -4.01
C LEU A 89 -6.05 -35.47 -2.67
N LEU A 90 -6.97 -35.81 -1.77
CA LEU A 90 -7.05 -35.21 -0.45
C LEU A 90 -5.87 -35.63 0.46
N SER A 91 -5.42 -36.88 0.38
CA SER A 91 -4.28 -37.33 1.16
C SER A 91 -2.99 -36.63 0.73
N GLN A 92 -2.76 -36.54 -0.59
CA GLN A 92 -1.62 -35.79 -1.15
C GLN A 92 -1.66 -34.31 -0.72
N ARG A 93 -2.84 -33.68 -0.75
CA ARG A 93 -3.02 -32.28 -0.33
C ARG A 93 -2.64 -32.07 1.13
N VAL A 94 -3.02 -32.98 2.02
CA VAL A 94 -2.69 -32.86 3.44
C VAL A 94 -1.23 -33.20 3.70
N GLN A 95 -0.65 -34.19 3.03
CA GLN A 95 0.78 -34.47 3.11
C GLN A 95 1.59 -33.23 2.70
N ALA A 96 1.20 -32.54 1.64
CA ALA A 96 1.83 -31.28 1.24
C ALA A 96 1.67 -30.16 2.29
N LEU A 97 0.48 -30.01 2.88
CA LEU A 97 0.23 -29.03 3.94
C LEU A 97 0.99 -29.34 5.23
N LEU A 98 1.11 -30.62 5.59
CA LEU A 98 1.90 -31.08 6.72
C LEU A 98 3.39 -30.83 6.48
N ALA A 99 3.91 -31.22 5.32
CA ALA A 99 5.30 -30.98 4.96
C ALA A 99 5.64 -29.48 5.03
N ALA A 100 4.76 -28.61 4.53
CA ALA A 100 4.92 -27.16 4.62
C ALA A 100 4.85 -26.64 6.06
N ALA A 101 3.91 -27.13 6.86
CA ALA A 101 3.76 -26.71 8.26
C ALA A 101 4.90 -27.20 9.17
N LEU A 102 5.60 -28.26 8.77
CA LEU A 102 6.71 -28.87 9.50
C LEU A 102 8.08 -28.51 8.89
N ALA A 103 8.13 -27.68 7.84
CA ALA A 103 9.37 -27.32 7.16
C ALA A 103 10.35 -26.56 8.07
N ASP A 104 9.83 -25.80 9.03
CA ASP A 104 10.61 -25.01 9.99
C ASP A 104 11.04 -25.80 11.24
N LEU A 105 10.66 -27.08 11.34
CA LEU A 105 11.11 -27.90 12.46
C LEU A 105 12.59 -28.29 12.28
N PRO A 106 13.41 -28.21 13.34
CA PRO A 106 14.79 -28.67 13.31
C PRO A 106 14.78 -30.19 13.09
N ARG A 107 14.98 -30.61 11.84
CA ARG A 107 15.27 -32.01 11.51
C ARG A 107 16.71 -32.29 11.90
N SER A 108 16.97 -33.48 12.45
CA SER A 108 18.33 -33.93 12.75
C SER A 108 19.17 -33.94 11.47
N ARG A 109 19.89 -32.84 11.23
CA ARG A 109 20.84 -32.74 10.13
C ARG A 109 22.06 -33.58 10.52
N PRO A 110 22.56 -34.51 9.68
CA PRO A 110 23.81 -35.20 9.96
C PRO A 110 24.90 -34.14 10.15
N GLU A 111 25.51 -34.19 11.33
CA GLU A 111 26.32 -33.15 11.97
C GLU A 111 27.42 -32.60 11.04
N PRO A 112 27.29 -31.36 10.52
CA PRO A 112 28.41 -30.62 9.95
C PRO A 112 29.04 -29.76 11.05
N ALA A 113 30.37 -29.68 11.02
CA ALA A 113 31.20 -29.02 12.01
C ALA A 113 30.79 -27.57 12.34
N ALA A 114 30.87 -27.28 13.64
CA ALA A 114 30.76 -26.01 14.35
C ALA A 114 30.71 -24.71 13.53
N GLU A 115 29.63 -23.94 13.72
CA GLU A 115 29.54 -22.51 13.39
C GLU A 115 28.46 -21.81 14.27
N PRO A 116 28.37 -20.47 14.28
CA PRO A 116 28.89 -19.59 15.32
C PRO A 116 27.79 -18.96 16.21
N ALA A 117 28.24 -18.16 17.20
CA ALA A 117 27.43 -17.49 18.21
C ALA A 117 26.23 -16.66 17.66
N PRO A 118 25.13 -16.55 18.43
CA PRO A 118 23.87 -15.97 17.96
C PRO A 118 24.00 -14.50 17.57
N ALA A 119 23.34 -14.18 16.45
CA ALA A 119 23.27 -12.85 15.86
C ALA A 119 22.74 -11.81 16.86
N LYS A 120 23.49 -10.71 16.97
CA LYS A 120 23.11 -9.52 17.71
C LYS A 120 21.76 -8.99 17.21
N THR A 121 20.88 -8.71 18.16
CA THR A 121 19.68 -7.89 18.01
C THR A 121 19.96 -6.71 17.09
N GLN A 122 19.16 -6.55 16.03
CA GLN A 122 19.26 -5.43 15.09
C GLN A 122 19.35 -4.12 15.86
N GLN A 123 20.52 -3.49 15.77
CA GLN A 123 20.81 -2.21 16.37
C GLN A 123 19.98 -1.18 15.60
N GLU A 124 18.89 -0.74 16.24
CA GLU A 124 18.02 0.34 15.82
C GLU A 124 18.88 1.61 15.65
N ALA A 125 19.27 1.88 14.41
CA ALA A 125 19.82 3.17 14.07
C ALA A 125 18.69 4.19 14.20
N ASP A 126 18.90 5.19 15.05
CA ASP A 126 18.20 6.46 15.07
C ASP A 126 18.40 7.11 13.69
N GLU A 127 17.64 6.64 12.69
CA GLU A 127 17.74 7.11 11.31
C GLU A 127 17.08 8.48 11.26
N ALA A 128 17.91 9.50 11.51
CA ALA A 128 17.51 10.89 11.36
C ALA A 128 16.85 11.07 9.98
N PRO A 129 15.73 11.83 9.90
CA PRO A 129 15.02 12.00 8.64
C PRO A 129 15.99 12.54 7.58
N SER A 130 16.04 11.87 6.43
CA SER A 130 16.90 12.28 5.32
C SER A 130 16.67 13.76 4.99
N PRO A 131 17.74 14.54 4.79
CA PRO A 131 17.63 15.95 4.39
C PRO A 131 17.13 16.11 2.95
N THR A 132 17.05 15.03 2.16
CA THR A 132 16.69 15.05 0.73
C THR A 132 15.49 14.15 0.42
N PRO A 133 14.31 14.39 1.04
CA PRO A 133 13.15 13.51 0.91
C PRO A 133 12.61 13.40 -0.52
N VAL A 134 12.72 14.44 -1.35
CA VAL A 134 12.23 14.39 -2.74
C VAL A 134 13.16 13.55 -3.60
N LEU A 135 14.47 13.76 -3.49
CA LEU A 135 15.48 13.01 -4.25
C LEU A 135 15.41 11.51 -3.92
N ASP A 136 15.39 11.16 -2.63
CA ASP A 136 15.38 9.75 -2.20
C ASP A 136 14.13 9.02 -2.70
N LEU A 137 12.98 9.68 -2.63
CA LEU A 137 11.72 9.15 -3.14
C LEU A 137 11.76 8.94 -4.65
N TRP A 138 12.29 9.89 -5.41
CA TRP A 138 12.39 9.77 -6.86
C TRP A 138 13.37 8.67 -7.27
N ILE A 139 14.50 8.52 -6.58
CA ILE A 139 15.41 7.39 -6.76
C ILE A 139 14.71 6.06 -6.42
N ALA A 140 13.94 6.01 -5.35
CA ALA A 140 13.19 4.82 -4.97
C ALA A 140 12.17 4.44 -6.05
N TRP A 141 11.41 5.41 -6.58
CA TRP A 141 10.49 5.20 -7.70
C TRP A 141 11.20 4.79 -8.99
N GLN A 142 12.36 5.37 -9.29
CA GLN A 142 13.16 5.00 -10.46
C GLN A 142 13.64 3.56 -10.36
N ARG A 143 14.13 3.14 -9.19
CA ARG A 143 14.57 1.75 -8.94
C ARG A 143 13.41 0.76 -9.00
N ALA A 144 12.21 1.17 -8.59
CA ALA A 144 11.00 0.36 -8.71
C ALA A 144 10.40 0.34 -10.14
N GLY A 145 10.89 1.19 -11.06
CA GLY A 145 10.29 1.37 -12.39
C GLY A 145 8.97 2.15 -12.38
N ASP A 146 8.63 2.80 -11.26
CA ASP A 146 7.38 3.53 -11.06
C ASP A 146 7.46 5.00 -11.49
N LEU A 147 8.66 5.57 -11.61
CA LEU A 147 8.85 7.00 -11.88
C LEU A 147 8.11 7.51 -13.14
N PRO A 148 8.21 6.86 -14.31
CA PRO A 148 7.52 7.34 -15.52
C PRO A 148 6.01 7.42 -15.33
N ARG A 149 5.47 6.42 -14.62
CA ARG A 149 4.05 6.35 -14.29
C ARG A 149 3.65 7.48 -13.34
N VAL A 150 4.40 7.70 -12.26
CA VAL A 150 4.08 8.80 -11.32
C VAL A 150 4.13 10.15 -12.03
N PHE A 151 5.11 10.36 -12.90
CA PHE A 151 5.25 11.59 -13.68
C PHE A 151 4.10 11.83 -14.66
N ALA A 152 3.56 10.78 -15.30
CA ALA A 152 2.43 10.91 -16.22
C ALA A 152 1.15 11.48 -15.54
N THR A 153 1.04 11.35 -14.21
CA THR A 153 -0.15 11.76 -13.45
C THR A 153 -0.13 13.22 -13.03
N ALA A 154 1.06 13.81 -12.97
CA ALA A 154 1.23 15.15 -12.46
C ALA A 154 0.95 16.18 -13.56
N ASP A 155 0.34 17.30 -13.18
CA ASP A 155 0.23 18.46 -14.06
C ASP A 155 1.55 19.27 -14.08
N ALA A 156 1.65 20.22 -15.02
CA ALA A 156 2.84 21.06 -15.17
C ALA A 156 3.18 21.79 -13.86
N ALA A 157 2.15 22.29 -13.17
CA ALA A 157 2.30 23.09 -11.96
C ALA A 157 2.90 22.25 -10.83
N THR A 158 2.36 21.07 -10.59
CA THR A 158 2.82 20.12 -9.58
C THR A 158 4.24 19.67 -9.88
N LEU A 159 4.54 19.27 -11.12
CA LEU A 159 5.90 18.89 -11.52
C LEU A 159 6.89 20.04 -11.34
N GLY A 160 6.48 21.26 -11.69
CA GLY A 160 7.30 22.45 -11.52
C GLY A 160 7.60 22.79 -10.06
N VAL A 161 6.69 22.49 -9.13
CA VAL A 161 6.95 22.60 -7.68
C VAL A 161 7.97 21.56 -7.24
N TRP A 162 7.74 20.29 -7.56
CA TRP A 162 8.62 19.18 -7.14
C TRP A 162 10.03 19.30 -7.74
N ALA A 163 10.14 19.69 -9.01
CA ALA A 163 11.44 19.88 -9.67
C ALA A 163 12.25 21.02 -9.01
N ARG A 164 11.61 22.12 -8.60
CA ARG A 164 12.30 23.21 -7.89
C ARG A 164 12.87 22.74 -6.55
N VAL A 165 12.10 21.93 -5.80
CA VAL A 165 12.54 21.40 -4.51
C VAL A 165 13.68 20.41 -4.69
N LEU A 166 13.60 19.52 -5.69
CA LEU A 166 14.70 18.62 -6.04
C LEU A 166 16.00 19.39 -6.32
N LEU A 167 15.93 20.46 -7.12
CA LEU A 167 17.11 21.27 -7.44
C LEU A 167 17.69 21.98 -6.21
N GLN A 168 16.85 22.40 -5.27
CA GLN A 168 17.29 22.97 -3.99
C GLN A 168 17.97 21.93 -3.10
N GLU A 169 17.41 20.71 -3.01
CA GLU A 169 18.00 19.58 -2.30
C GLU A 169 19.39 19.22 -2.88
N LEU A 170 19.50 19.15 -4.21
CA LEU A 170 20.77 18.88 -4.90
C LEU A 170 21.82 19.97 -4.63
N ALA A 171 21.41 21.25 -4.63
CA ALA A 171 22.31 22.36 -4.31
C ALA A 171 22.78 22.32 -2.84
N ALA A 172 21.89 21.95 -1.91
CA ALA A 172 22.21 21.84 -0.49
C ALA A 172 23.13 20.64 -0.18
N ALA A 173 23.00 19.54 -0.94
CA ALA A 173 23.79 18.33 -0.78
C ALA A 173 25.25 18.43 -1.29
N GLY A 174 25.70 19.62 -1.72
CA GLY A 174 26.96 19.91 -2.42
C GLY A 174 28.29 19.49 -1.76
N GLY A 175 28.29 18.66 -0.71
CA GLY A 175 29.48 18.10 -0.07
C GLY A 175 29.76 16.62 -0.35
N THR A 176 28.75 15.78 -0.61
CA THR A 176 28.93 14.31 -0.73
C THR A 176 28.62 13.76 -2.14
N GLY A 177 27.85 14.50 -2.96
CA GLY A 177 27.47 14.10 -4.33
C GLY A 177 28.25 14.77 -5.47
N ALA A 178 29.29 15.57 -5.16
CA ALA A 178 29.94 16.48 -6.10
C ALA A 178 30.42 15.82 -7.42
N LEU A 179 30.78 14.53 -7.39
CA LEU A 179 31.26 13.79 -8.57
C LEU A 179 30.13 13.30 -9.49
N ALA A 180 29.00 12.83 -8.96
CA ALA A 180 27.85 12.42 -9.77
C ALA A 180 27.09 13.63 -10.37
N VAL A 181 27.13 14.76 -9.66
CA VAL A 181 26.50 16.01 -10.10
C VAL A 181 27.26 16.65 -11.26
N ALA A 182 28.60 16.54 -11.32
CA ALA A 182 29.40 17.16 -12.38
C ALA A 182 28.94 16.77 -13.80
N GLY A 183 28.65 15.48 -14.04
CA GLY A 183 28.09 15.01 -15.32
C GLY A 183 26.64 15.40 -15.56
N SER A 184 25.89 15.72 -14.50
CA SER A 184 24.47 16.05 -14.53
C SER A 184 24.19 17.55 -14.64
N MET A 185 25.19 18.42 -14.46
CA MET A 185 25.06 19.88 -14.52
C MET A 185 24.41 20.42 -15.80
N PRO A 186 24.70 19.89 -17.01
CA PRO A 186 24.00 20.32 -18.22
C PRO A 186 22.48 20.10 -18.16
N ARG A 187 22.03 18.97 -17.57
CA ARG A 187 20.60 18.67 -17.38
C ARG A 187 19.96 19.60 -16.36
N VAL A 188 20.63 19.82 -15.23
CA VAL A 188 20.17 20.78 -14.20
C VAL A 188 19.91 22.16 -14.80
N ARG A 189 20.85 22.70 -15.59
CA ARG A 189 20.67 23.99 -16.25
C ARG A 189 19.51 24.02 -17.25
N ARG A 190 19.29 22.93 -17.99
CA ARG A 190 18.13 22.81 -18.90
C ARG A 190 16.83 22.81 -18.12
N ILE A 191 16.73 22.02 -17.04
CA ILE A 191 15.55 21.99 -16.16
C ILE A 191 15.28 23.38 -15.58
N GLU A 192 16.29 24.08 -15.05
CA GLU A 192 16.14 25.46 -14.55
C GLU A 192 15.65 26.43 -15.63
N SER A 193 16.16 26.31 -16.85
CA SER A 193 15.71 27.14 -17.98
C SER A 193 14.25 26.86 -18.34
N MET A 194 13.82 25.60 -18.31
CA MET A 194 12.44 25.21 -18.57
C MET A 194 11.49 25.69 -17.48
N LEU A 195 11.89 25.57 -16.21
CA LEU A 195 11.08 26.04 -15.07
C LEU A 195 10.90 27.56 -15.03
N ARG A 196 11.77 28.34 -15.70
CA ARG A 196 11.59 29.80 -15.87
C ARG A 196 10.59 30.15 -16.96
N ASN A 197 10.27 29.21 -17.85
CA ASN A 197 9.31 29.41 -18.93
C ASN A 197 8.02 28.62 -18.63
N PRO A 198 6.98 29.25 -18.05
CA PRO A 198 5.74 28.56 -17.68
C PRO A 198 4.98 27.96 -18.87
N ASP A 199 5.24 28.45 -20.09
CA ASP A 199 4.62 27.96 -21.33
C ASP A 199 5.38 26.78 -21.96
N ALA A 200 6.50 26.34 -21.35
CA ALA A 200 7.23 25.20 -21.84
C ALA A 200 6.36 23.93 -21.77
N ALA A 201 6.44 23.10 -22.83
CA ALA A 201 5.77 21.81 -22.84
C ALA A 201 6.24 20.95 -21.65
N ILE A 202 5.31 20.15 -21.09
CA ILE A 202 5.58 19.26 -19.95
C ILE A 202 6.50 18.11 -20.35
N ASP A 203 6.34 17.58 -21.57
CA ASP A 203 7.03 16.35 -22.00
C ASP A 203 8.56 16.45 -22.00
N PRO A 204 9.20 17.52 -22.51
CA PRO A 204 10.65 17.63 -22.44
C PRO A 204 11.15 17.84 -21.00
N LEU A 205 10.37 18.47 -20.12
CA LEU A 205 10.72 18.63 -18.71
C LEU A 205 10.73 17.25 -18.03
N LEU A 206 9.72 16.43 -18.29
CA LEU A 206 9.65 15.06 -17.80
C LEU A 206 10.84 14.21 -18.27
N GLY A 207 11.22 14.33 -19.55
CA GLY A 207 12.38 13.64 -20.09
C GLY A 207 13.69 14.01 -19.40
N GLU A 208 13.92 15.31 -19.15
CA GLU A 208 15.11 15.78 -18.44
C GLU A 208 15.13 15.37 -16.96
N LEU A 209 13.97 15.44 -16.28
CA LEU A 209 13.85 15.01 -14.88
C LEU A 209 14.09 13.50 -14.74
N ALA A 210 13.46 12.68 -15.58
CA ALA A 210 13.65 11.23 -15.57
C ALA A 210 15.11 10.86 -15.89
N GLY A 211 15.73 11.55 -16.86
CA GLY A 211 17.14 11.39 -17.16
C GLY A 211 18.04 11.75 -15.98
N LEU A 212 17.78 12.87 -15.30
CA LEU A 212 18.52 13.29 -14.12
C LEU A 212 18.43 12.25 -12.99
N VAL A 213 17.22 11.80 -12.66
CA VAL A 213 17.02 10.78 -11.60
C VAL A 213 17.68 9.46 -11.98
N ALA A 214 17.59 9.02 -13.23
CA ALA A 214 18.26 7.81 -13.68
C ALA A 214 19.78 7.89 -13.54
N ALA A 215 20.39 9.05 -13.83
CA ALA A 215 21.82 9.27 -13.64
C ALA A 215 22.22 9.24 -12.16
N LEU A 216 21.38 9.79 -11.27
CA LEU A 216 21.61 9.79 -9.82
C LEU A 216 21.35 8.41 -9.16
N ALA A 217 20.44 7.61 -9.72
CA ALA A 217 20.12 6.28 -9.24
C ALA A 217 21.13 5.21 -9.68
N ALA A 218 21.92 5.48 -10.74
CA ALA A 218 22.91 4.57 -11.28
C ALA A 218 24.00 4.26 -10.23
N PRO A 219 24.45 2.99 -10.13
CA PRO A 219 25.58 2.65 -9.27
C PRO A 219 26.83 3.41 -9.71
N ALA A 220 27.62 3.90 -8.76
CA ALA A 220 28.85 4.63 -9.07
C ALA A 220 29.78 3.73 -9.89
N PRO A 221 30.23 4.16 -11.09
CA PRO A 221 31.18 3.39 -11.88
C PRO A 221 32.51 3.31 -11.10
N GLY A 222 32.76 2.18 -10.44
CA GLY A 222 33.94 1.98 -9.60
C GLY A 222 33.70 1.20 -8.32
N THR A 223 32.44 1.01 -7.89
CA THR A 223 32.12 0.03 -6.83
C THR A 223 32.03 -1.37 -7.42
N VAL A 224 33.14 -1.85 -8.01
CA VAL A 224 33.29 -3.27 -8.32
C VAL A 224 33.31 -3.98 -6.99
N ALA A 225 32.30 -4.82 -6.74
CA ALA A 225 32.32 -5.73 -5.61
C ALA A 225 33.62 -6.53 -5.68
N ASP A 226 34.43 -6.43 -4.62
CA ASP A 226 35.70 -7.13 -4.46
C ASP A 226 35.50 -8.62 -4.80
N PRO A 227 36.09 -9.16 -5.88
CA PRO A 227 35.87 -10.55 -6.30
C PRO A 227 36.70 -11.54 -5.45
N ALA A 228 36.77 -11.35 -4.13
CA ALA A 228 37.64 -12.09 -3.23
C ALA A 228 37.04 -13.42 -2.67
N PHE A 229 36.07 -14.06 -3.36
CA PHE A 229 35.57 -15.39 -2.98
C PHE A 229 35.40 -16.36 -4.16
N ALA A 230 36.26 -16.27 -5.18
CA ALA A 230 36.41 -17.30 -6.20
C ALA A 230 37.86 -17.77 -6.31
N ALA A 231 38.09 -19.02 -5.91
CA ALA A 231 39.20 -19.93 -6.23
C ALA A 231 40.57 -19.70 -5.54
N ASN A 232 40.88 -20.65 -4.65
CA ASN A 232 42.23 -21.15 -4.39
C ASN A 232 42.85 -21.72 -5.69
N ASP A 233 44.02 -21.23 -6.12
CA ASP A 233 45.29 -21.99 -6.13
C ASP A 233 46.48 -21.09 -6.57
N PRO A 234 47.73 -21.39 -6.15
CA PRO A 234 48.86 -20.45 -6.18
C PRO A 234 49.86 -20.69 -7.33
N ALA A 235 50.42 -19.61 -7.89
CA ALA A 235 51.78 -19.57 -8.44
C ALA A 235 52.24 -18.13 -8.76
N ALA A 236 53.14 -17.61 -7.91
CA ALA A 236 54.30 -16.71 -8.08
C ALA A 236 54.66 -16.07 -9.47
N PRO A 237 55.58 -15.08 -9.54
CA PRO A 237 56.01 -14.08 -8.54
C PRO A 237 56.20 -12.62 -9.10
N ALA A 238 56.30 -11.69 -8.14
CA ALA A 238 57.19 -10.52 -8.05
C ALA A 238 57.43 -9.58 -9.26
N SER A 239 57.22 -8.28 -9.02
CA SER A 239 58.23 -7.24 -9.26
C SER A 239 57.97 -5.99 -8.40
N LEU A 240 59.01 -5.62 -7.65
CA LEU A 240 59.20 -4.36 -6.93
C LEU A 240 59.67 -3.28 -7.91
N HIS A 241 59.27 -2.02 -7.70
CA HIS A 241 60.14 -0.82 -7.67
C HIS A 241 59.31 0.43 -7.30
N GLU A 242 59.63 1.02 -6.14
CA GLU A 242 60.16 2.40 -5.94
C GLU A 242 59.79 3.49 -6.98
N GLU A 243 59.57 4.77 -6.69
CA GLU A 243 59.46 5.63 -5.48
C GLU A 243 58.98 7.03 -6.01
N PRO A 244 59.04 8.18 -5.30
CA PRO A 244 57.98 9.21 -5.32
C PRO A 244 58.33 10.46 -6.15
N VAL A 245 57.32 11.30 -6.43
CA VAL A 245 57.55 12.70 -6.83
C VAL A 245 56.57 13.63 -6.11
N GLN A 246 57.11 14.42 -5.19
CA GLN A 246 56.54 15.67 -4.69
C GLN A 246 56.57 16.74 -5.80
N ALA A 247 55.52 17.56 -5.87
CA ALA A 247 55.62 18.92 -6.42
C ALA A 247 54.63 19.85 -5.72
N ASP A 248 55.21 20.80 -4.98
CA ASP A 248 54.62 22.05 -4.51
C ASP A 248 54.22 22.96 -5.69
N GLY A 249 53.19 23.80 -5.49
CA GLY A 249 52.92 24.92 -6.40
C GLY A 249 51.51 25.50 -6.32
N ALA A 250 51.30 26.48 -5.43
CA ALA A 250 50.14 27.38 -5.38
C ALA A 250 50.04 28.29 -6.64
N PRO A 251 48.94 29.02 -6.93
CA PRO A 251 48.50 30.13 -6.07
C PRO A 251 46.98 30.31 -5.90
N ALA A 252 46.66 31.07 -4.86
CA ALA A 252 45.33 31.46 -4.41
C ALA A 252 44.63 32.44 -5.38
N HIS A 253 43.38 32.14 -5.72
CA HIS A 253 42.46 33.10 -6.33
C HIS A 253 41.40 33.57 -5.33
N ALA A 254 41.24 34.89 -5.30
CA ALA A 254 40.34 35.65 -4.45
C ALA A 254 38.88 35.21 -4.61
N VAL A 255 38.26 34.78 -3.50
CA VAL A 255 36.84 34.46 -3.44
C VAL A 255 36.04 35.76 -3.35
N SER A 256 35.34 36.06 -4.43
CA SER A 256 34.33 37.12 -4.51
C SER A 256 33.17 36.80 -3.57
N ARG A 257 32.86 37.76 -2.68
CA ARG A 257 31.84 37.68 -1.63
C ARG A 257 30.45 37.76 -2.24
N ALA A 258 29.92 36.62 -2.70
CA ALA A 258 28.54 36.49 -3.14
C ALA A 258 27.59 36.57 -1.92
N LYS A 259 26.55 37.41 -2.05
CA LYS A 259 25.43 37.51 -1.09
C LYS A 259 24.84 36.12 -0.84
N HIS A 260 24.79 35.72 0.44
CA HIS A 260 24.22 34.45 0.86
C HIS A 260 22.77 34.30 0.37
N PRO A 261 22.41 33.16 -0.24
CA PRO A 261 21.00 32.79 -0.40
C PRO A 261 20.36 32.56 0.98
N PRO A 262 19.02 32.70 1.12
CA PRO A 262 18.34 32.45 2.38
C PRO A 262 18.64 31.00 2.83
N GLY A 263 19.40 30.88 3.92
CA GLY A 263 19.82 29.59 4.45
C GLY A 263 18.61 28.76 4.88
N ILE A 264 18.65 27.47 4.53
CA ILE A 264 17.78 26.43 5.09
C ILE A 264 17.85 26.58 6.61
N ARG A 265 16.74 27.01 7.22
CA ARG A 265 16.68 27.27 8.66
C ARG A 265 16.98 25.97 9.39
N SER A 266 18.06 25.96 10.16
CA SER A 266 18.40 24.87 11.08
C SER A 266 17.20 24.66 12.00
N ARG A 267 16.53 23.51 11.86
CA ARG A 267 15.31 23.19 12.59
C ARG A 267 15.67 23.00 14.06
N ALA A 268 15.06 23.79 14.95
CA ALA A 268 15.22 23.60 16.38
C ALA A 268 14.84 22.14 16.73
N PRO A 269 15.60 21.46 17.62
CA PRO A 269 15.28 20.09 18.01
C PRO A 269 13.83 20.04 18.52
N PRO A 270 13.07 18.98 18.18
CA PRO A 270 11.66 18.90 18.54
C PRO A 270 11.54 19.02 20.06
N GLU A 271 10.73 19.99 20.49
CA GLU A 271 10.42 20.20 21.90
C GLU A 271 9.96 18.86 22.49
N ARG A 272 10.63 18.39 23.55
CA ARG A 272 10.31 17.08 24.16
C ARG A 272 8.86 17.09 24.62
N GLN A 273 7.96 16.55 23.80
CA GLN A 273 6.56 16.40 24.15
C GLN A 273 6.47 15.50 25.38
N ARG A 274 5.93 16.07 26.47
CA ARG A 274 5.76 15.40 27.76
C ARG A 274 4.97 14.11 27.58
N ARG A 275 5.34 13.08 28.36
CA ARG A 275 4.53 11.86 28.52
C ARG A 275 3.09 12.26 28.81
N ARG A 276 2.16 11.73 28.03
CA ARG A 276 0.73 11.97 28.23
C ARG A 276 0.08 10.78 28.90
N THR A 277 -0.94 11.08 29.69
CA THR A 277 -1.83 10.05 30.23
C THR A 277 -2.44 9.25 29.08
N PRO A 278 -2.59 7.92 29.22
CA PRO A 278 -3.29 7.12 28.22
C PRO A 278 -4.68 7.67 27.94
N VAL A 279 -5.00 7.83 26.67
CA VAL A 279 -6.29 8.36 26.19
C VAL A 279 -7.10 7.20 25.62
N ALA A 280 -8.31 6.99 26.14
CA ALA A 280 -9.25 6.05 25.55
C ALA A 280 -9.81 6.63 24.24
N VAL A 281 -9.88 5.80 23.20
CA VAL A 281 -10.43 6.16 21.89
C VAL A 281 -11.49 5.15 21.47
N GLU A 282 -12.56 5.62 20.84
CA GLU A 282 -13.65 4.77 20.33
C GLU A 282 -13.21 3.90 19.16
N SER A 283 -12.14 4.28 18.45
CA SER A 283 -11.61 3.55 17.31
C SER A 283 -10.09 3.69 17.19
N VAL A 284 -9.38 2.56 17.08
CA VAL A 284 -7.96 2.51 16.71
C VAL A 284 -7.74 2.35 15.20
N LEU A 285 -8.82 2.31 14.41
CA LEU A 285 -8.76 2.13 12.94
C LEU A 285 -7.83 3.15 12.24
N PRO A 286 -7.76 4.44 12.62
CA PRO A 286 -6.82 5.38 12.01
C PRO A 286 -5.34 4.96 12.13
N PHE A 287 -4.95 4.35 13.24
CA PHE A 287 -3.60 3.85 13.44
C PHE A 287 -3.33 2.62 12.58
N ILE A 288 -4.30 1.70 12.47
CA ILE A 288 -4.21 0.53 11.60
C ILE A 288 -4.06 0.94 10.13
N VAL A 289 -4.88 1.91 9.68
CA VAL A 289 -4.80 2.48 8.33
C VAL A 289 -3.46 3.17 8.10
N ALA A 290 -2.95 3.94 9.07
CA ALA A 290 -1.61 4.53 8.98
C ALA A 290 -0.51 3.45 8.84
N GLY A 291 -0.64 2.31 9.52
CA GLY A 291 0.29 1.19 9.38
C GLY A 291 0.27 0.56 8.00
N ILE A 292 -0.91 0.43 7.38
CA ILE A 292 -1.05 -0.02 5.98
C ILE A 292 -0.37 0.98 5.03
N LEU A 293 -0.66 2.27 5.18
CA LEU A 293 -0.06 3.33 4.36
C LEU A 293 1.47 3.37 4.50
N SER A 294 2.00 3.21 5.71
CA SER A 294 3.45 3.13 5.95
C SER A 294 4.11 1.96 5.21
N ARG A 295 3.53 0.76 5.27
CA ARG A 295 4.08 -0.42 4.55
C ARG A 295 4.08 -0.25 3.04
N ARG A 296 3.19 0.59 2.53
CA ARG A 296 3.14 0.98 1.11
C ARG A 296 4.07 2.13 0.76
N LYS A 297 4.92 2.56 1.71
CA LYS A 297 5.81 3.72 1.58
C LYS A 297 5.08 5.03 1.24
N TYR A 298 3.78 5.10 1.50
CA TYR A 298 2.96 6.28 1.22
C TYR A 298 3.47 7.51 1.99
N PHE A 299 4.00 7.32 3.21
CA PHE A 299 4.51 8.43 4.02
C PHE A 299 5.82 9.04 3.51
N GLU A 300 6.61 8.34 2.70
CA GLU A 300 7.74 8.93 1.98
C GLU A 300 7.22 9.92 0.94
N GLY A 301 6.22 9.49 0.15
CA GLY A 301 5.46 10.33 -0.78
C GLY A 301 4.82 11.56 -0.11
N LEU A 302 4.12 11.34 1.00
CA LEU A 302 3.46 12.41 1.74
C LEU A 302 4.49 13.41 2.28
N ARG A 303 5.61 12.95 2.82
CA ARG A 303 6.66 13.83 3.33
C ARG A 303 7.22 14.72 2.21
N ALA A 304 7.51 14.15 1.04
CA ALA A 304 7.94 14.90 -0.12
C ALA A 304 6.89 15.95 -0.54
N ALA A 305 5.61 15.58 -0.63
CA ALA A 305 4.53 16.51 -0.94
C ALA A 305 4.40 17.65 0.09
N LEU A 306 4.55 17.34 1.38
CA LEU A 306 4.54 18.34 2.46
C LEU A 306 5.73 19.30 2.39
N VAL A 307 6.93 18.80 2.08
CA VAL A 307 8.13 19.65 1.87
C VAL A 307 7.93 20.55 0.65
N CYS A 308 7.44 19.99 -0.46
CA CYS A 308 7.14 20.75 -1.67
C CYS A 308 6.10 21.88 -1.45
N SER A 309 5.22 21.72 -0.47
CA SER A 309 4.17 22.69 -0.15
C SER A 309 4.50 23.59 1.06
N ASP A 310 5.67 23.44 1.67
CA ASP A 310 6.02 24.08 2.95
C ASP A 310 4.99 23.82 4.08
N LEU A 311 4.46 22.59 4.11
CA LEU A 311 3.43 22.14 5.05
C LEU A 311 3.94 21.09 6.06
N LEU A 312 5.24 20.84 6.13
CA LEU A 312 5.78 19.79 6.99
C LEU A 312 5.48 20.05 8.48
N ASP A 313 5.50 21.31 8.92
CA ASP A 313 5.11 21.70 10.28
C ASP A 313 3.60 21.62 10.54
N GLN A 314 2.80 21.44 9.48
CA GLN A 314 1.35 21.22 9.54
C GLN A 314 0.97 19.75 9.33
N SER A 315 1.92 18.81 9.39
CA SER A 315 1.66 17.37 9.16
C SER A 315 0.60 16.78 10.10
N ALA A 316 0.39 17.35 11.29
CA ALA A 316 -0.71 16.99 12.19
C ALA A 316 -2.10 17.21 11.57
N CYS A 317 -2.26 18.16 10.62
CA CYS A 317 -3.52 18.31 9.88
C CYS A 317 -3.83 17.07 9.04
N PHE A 318 -2.82 16.42 8.45
CA PHE A 318 -3.03 15.15 7.74
C PHE A 318 -3.50 14.05 8.70
N ALA A 319 -2.90 13.97 9.89
CA ALA A 319 -3.27 13.00 10.93
C ALA A 319 -4.73 13.18 11.36
N ALA A 320 -5.16 14.41 11.62
CA ALA A 320 -6.54 14.74 11.94
C ALA A 320 -7.48 14.42 10.78
N ALA A 321 -7.09 14.73 9.53
CA ALA A 321 -7.90 14.42 8.37
C ALA A 321 -8.12 12.91 8.19
N LEU A 322 -7.07 12.10 8.41
CA LEU A 322 -7.17 10.64 8.41
C LEU A 322 -8.17 10.15 9.47
N ALA A 323 -8.06 10.67 10.70
CA ALA A 323 -8.99 10.36 11.78
C ALA A 323 -10.43 10.75 11.44
N TYR A 324 -10.66 11.94 10.87
CA TYR A 324 -12.00 12.41 10.49
C TYR A 324 -12.63 11.60 9.36
N LYS A 325 -11.85 11.11 8.38
CA LYS A 325 -12.38 10.21 7.34
C LYS A 325 -12.77 8.82 7.85
N LEU A 326 -12.24 8.40 9.00
CA LEU A 326 -12.49 7.08 9.58
C LEU A 326 -13.46 7.10 10.77
N ALA A 327 -13.69 8.28 11.36
CA ALA A 327 -14.65 8.49 12.43
C ALA A 327 -16.11 8.43 11.93
N PRO A 328 -17.10 8.38 12.85
CA PRO A 328 -18.50 8.62 12.49
C PRO A 328 -18.71 9.99 11.81
N PRO A 329 -19.70 10.11 10.90
CA PRO A 329 -20.07 11.39 10.31
C PRO A 329 -20.35 12.49 11.36
N PRO A 330 -20.09 13.78 11.06
CA PRO A 330 -20.42 14.87 11.95
C PRO A 330 -21.93 14.94 12.18
N ARG A 331 -22.34 15.24 13.41
CA ARG A 331 -23.75 15.45 13.75
C ARG A 331 -24.25 16.70 13.03
N ARG A 332 -25.46 16.62 12.48
CA ARG A 332 -26.11 17.70 11.71
C ARG A 332 -25.29 18.20 10.51
N GLY A 333 -24.27 17.46 10.07
CA GLY A 333 -23.40 17.83 8.96
C GLY A 333 -22.33 18.89 9.27
N TRP A 334 -22.24 19.41 10.50
CA TRP A 334 -21.31 20.50 10.85
C TRP A 334 -20.64 20.35 12.23
N GLU A 335 -21.08 19.42 13.08
CA GLU A 335 -20.55 19.27 14.44
C GLU A 335 -19.81 17.95 14.63
N ARG A 336 -18.52 18.01 14.98
CA ARG A 336 -17.75 16.82 15.37
C ARG A 336 -17.96 16.52 16.84
N GLY A 337 -18.33 15.29 17.16
CA GLY A 337 -18.47 14.82 18.55
C GLY A 337 -17.17 14.93 19.35
N SER A 338 -17.28 14.98 20.68
CA SER A 338 -16.11 15.01 21.58
C SER A 338 -15.18 13.82 21.35
N ALA A 339 -15.72 12.60 21.21
CA ALA A 339 -14.93 11.40 20.92
C ALA A 339 -14.16 11.48 19.59
N THR A 340 -14.78 12.01 18.53
CA THR A 340 -14.12 12.25 17.24
C THR A 340 -12.98 13.26 17.36
N ARG A 341 -13.18 14.35 18.12
CA ARG A 341 -12.13 15.35 18.38
C ARG A 341 -10.99 14.76 19.20
N GLN A 342 -11.30 13.97 20.22
CA GLN A 342 -10.31 13.26 21.05
C GLN A 342 -9.50 12.25 20.24
N LEU A 343 -10.14 11.47 19.36
CA LEU A 343 -9.46 10.57 18.44
C LEU A 343 -8.50 11.32 17.51
N ALA A 344 -8.95 12.43 16.92
CA ALA A 344 -8.09 13.25 16.07
C ALA A 344 -6.92 13.86 16.86
N ALA A 345 -7.15 14.36 18.07
CA ALA A 345 -6.11 14.89 18.95
C ALA A 345 -5.05 13.80 19.29
N ALA A 346 -5.51 12.60 19.66
CA ALA A 346 -4.64 11.46 19.93
C ALA A 346 -3.82 11.05 18.70
N MET A 347 -4.44 11.03 17.51
CA MET A 347 -3.75 10.74 16.25
C MET A 347 -2.66 11.77 15.92
N CYS A 348 -2.93 13.05 16.20
CA CYS A 348 -2.01 14.17 15.98
C CYS A 348 -0.89 14.26 17.02
N GLY A 349 -1.07 13.65 18.19
CA GLY A 349 -0.22 13.93 19.33
C GLY A 349 -0.42 15.31 19.92
N LEU A 350 -1.63 15.85 19.88
CA LEU A 350 -1.99 17.15 20.42
C LEU A 350 -3.06 17.00 21.50
N ASP A 351 -3.22 18.02 22.36
CA ASP A 351 -4.30 18.03 23.36
C ASP A 351 -5.65 18.34 22.69
N GLU A 352 -5.62 19.17 21.64
CA GLU A 352 -6.75 19.47 20.77
C GLU A 352 -6.36 19.25 19.30
N PRO A 353 -7.29 18.79 18.44
CA PRO A 353 -7.00 18.64 17.03
C PRO A 353 -6.87 20.03 16.35
N PRO A 354 -6.21 20.13 15.19
CA PRO A 354 -6.19 21.36 14.40
C PRO A 354 -7.60 21.89 14.12
N ASP A 355 -7.78 23.20 14.22
CA ASP A 355 -9.04 23.86 13.91
C ASP A 355 -9.37 23.84 12.40
N ASN A 356 -10.60 24.23 12.05
CA ASN A 356 -11.06 24.23 10.65
C ASN A 356 -10.29 25.22 9.77
N THR A 357 -9.77 26.33 10.31
CA THR A 357 -9.03 27.33 9.54
C THR A 357 -7.67 26.78 9.13
N ARG A 358 -6.95 26.14 10.06
CA ARG A 358 -5.69 25.43 9.79
C ARG A 358 -5.91 24.27 8.83
N MET A 359 -6.96 23.48 9.03
CA MET A 359 -7.31 22.39 8.12
C MET A 359 -7.56 22.88 6.69
N ASP A 360 -8.33 23.96 6.53
CA ASP A 360 -8.65 24.55 5.22
C ASP A 360 -7.41 25.13 4.52
N SER A 361 -6.52 25.80 5.27
CA SER A 361 -5.24 26.26 4.74
C SER A 361 -4.33 25.10 4.32
N PHE A 362 -4.26 24.06 5.15
CA PHE A 362 -3.48 22.86 4.88
C PHE A 362 -3.95 22.15 3.59
N LEU A 363 -5.25 21.93 3.44
CA LEU A 363 -5.82 21.26 2.26
C LEU A 363 -5.60 22.07 0.99
N ARG A 364 -5.71 23.40 1.05
CA ARG A 364 -5.37 24.26 -0.10
C ARG A 364 -3.92 24.10 -0.53
N GLY A 365 -2.98 24.17 0.42
CA GLY A 365 -1.55 24.03 0.09
C GLY A 365 -1.23 22.64 -0.47
N LEU A 366 -1.71 21.57 0.18
CA LEU A 366 -1.45 20.20 -0.23
C LEU A 366 -2.06 19.85 -1.60
N SER A 367 -3.15 20.53 -1.99
CA SER A 367 -3.80 20.29 -3.29
C SER A 367 -2.88 20.54 -4.49
N THR A 368 -1.81 21.33 -4.32
CA THR A 368 -0.83 21.62 -5.38
C THR A 368 0.23 20.55 -5.57
N THR A 369 0.24 19.52 -4.72
CA THR A 369 1.32 18.50 -4.70
C THR A 369 0.81 17.06 -4.54
N CYS A 370 -0.50 16.82 -4.52
CA CYS A 370 -1.08 15.50 -4.23
C CYS A 370 -1.13 14.54 -5.42
N ALA A 371 -1.03 15.00 -6.68
CA ALA A 371 -1.14 14.11 -7.83
C ALA A 371 -0.08 12.98 -7.86
N PRO A 372 1.23 13.25 -7.67
CA PRO A 372 2.24 12.18 -7.52
C PRO A 372 1.98 11.24 -6.34
N LEU A 373 1.40 11.76 -5.26
CA LEU A 373 1.07 11.00 -4.06
C LEU A 373 -0.04 9.98 -4.37
N ASP A 374 -1.09 10.41 -5.06
CA ASP A 374 -2.20 9.54 -5.50
C ASP A 374 -1.73 8.45 -6.45
N ALA A 375 -0.82 8.78 -7.37
CA ALA A 375 -0.25 7.81 -8.31
C ALA A 375 0.49 6.67 -7.62
N SER A 376 1.16 6.94 -6.50
CA SER A 376 1.84 5.91 -5.69
C SER A 376 0.89 4.89 -5.07
N LEU A 377 -0.40 5.25 -4.91
CA LEU A 377 -1.43 4.34 -4.40
C LEU A 377 -1.97 3.39 -5.47
N TRP A 378 -1.65 3.60 -6.73
CA TRP A 378 -1.93 2.63 -7.77
C TRP A 378 -0.78 1.63 -7.71
N ALA A 379 -0.99 0.42 -7.19
CA ALA A 379 0.09 -0.58 -7.19
C ALA A 379 0.27 -1.16 -8.61
N GLY A 380 1.50 -1.26 -9.13
CA GLY A 380 1.79 -1.88 -10.43
C GLY A 380 1.29 -3.33 -10.52
N ASN A 381 1.27 -4.05 -9.39
CA ASN A 381 0.76 -5.42 -9.30
C ASN A 381 -0.77 -5.56 -9.47
N ARG A 382 -1.55 -4.47 -9.52
CA ARG A 382 -2.97 -4.57 -9.93
C ARG A 382 -3.10 -5.03 -11.38
N ALA A 383 -2.06 -4.88 -12.20
CA ALA A 383 -2.06 -5.22 -13.61
C ALA A 383 -2.02 -6.74 -13.90
N SER A 384 -1.61 -7.60 -12.95
CA SER A 384 -1.21 -8.98 -13.26
C SER A 384 -2.30 -10.06 -13.14
N GLY A 385 -3.57 -9.74 -12.82
CA GLY A 385 -4.59 -10.80 -12.78
C GLY A 385 -6.05 -10.37 -12.68
N ARG A 386 -6.84 -10.86 -13.65
CA ARG A 386 -8.31 -11.01 -13.73
C ARG A 386 -9.11 -9.71 -13.91
N GLN A 387 -9.45 -9.42 -15.18
CA GLN A 387 -10.18 -8.20 -15.58
C GLN A 387 -11.61 -8.19 -15.03
N PRO A 388 -11.95 -7.18 -14.24
CA PRO A 388 -12.95 -6.23 -14.68
C PRO A 388 -12.36 -4.82 -14.72
N GLY A 389 -13.07 -3.96 -15.42
CA GLY A 389 -12.56 -2.72 -16.00
C GLY A 389 -12.44 -1.54 -15.04
N ILE A 390 -12.36 -0.36 -15.64
CA ILE A 390 -12.42 0.92 -14.94
C ILE A 390 -13.82 1.49 -15.15
N LEU A 391 -14.59 1.65 -14.08
CA LEU A 391 -15.83 2.43 -14.11
C LEU A 391 -15.51 3.91 -13.98
N VAL A 392 -16.12 4.73 -14.81
CA VAL A 392 -16.04 6.18 -14.79
C VAL A 392 -17.44 6.77 -14.74
N GLU A 393 -17.64 7.68 -13.79
CA GLU A 393 -18.88 8.43 -13.63
C GLU A 393 -18.58 9.92 -13.45
N LYS A 394 -19.35 10.76 -14.14
CA LYS A 394 -19.38 12.20 -13.90
C LYS A 394 -20.47 12.47 -12.87
N LEU A 395 -20.07 12.83 -11.65
CA LEU A 395 -20.99 13.04 -10.54
C LEU A 395 -21.68 14.41 -10.64
N GLN A 396 -22.90 14.54 -10.14
CA GLN A 396 -23.60 15.83 -10.08
C GLN A 396 -22.89 16.72 -9.04
N GLU A 397 -22.45 17.91 -9.44
CA GLU A 397 -21.69 18.87 -8.61
C GLU A 397 -20.29 18.43 -8.15
N ALA A 398 -19.85 17.23 -8.50
CA ALA A 398 -18.57 16.67 -8.11
C ALA A 398 -17.67 16.38 -9.32
N PRO A 399 -16.35 16.23 -9.11
CA PRO A 399 -15.43 15.77 -10.14
C PRO A 399 -15.83 14.41 -10.72
N TRP A 400 -15.21 14.06 -11.83
CA TRP A 400 -15.21 12.70 -12.36
C TRP A 400 -14.70 11.73 -11.31
N ALA A 401 -15.36 10.60 -11.12
CA ALA A 401 -14.90 9.56 -10.22
C ALA A 401 -14.59 8.28 -11.02
N ALA A 402 -13.49 7.62 -10.66
CA ALA A 402 -13.13 6.35 -11.26
C ALA A 402 -13.02 5.24 -10.21
N LEU A 403 -13.47 4.04 -10.56
CA LEU A 403 -13.43 2.83 -9.72
C LEU A 403 -12.75 1.70 -10.48
N ASP A 404 -11.85 0.97 -9.80
CA ASP A 404 -11.40 -0.33 -10.26
C ASP A 404 -12.46 -1.38 -9.87
N ILE A 405 -13.15 -1.91 -10.87
CA ILE A 405 -14.24 -2.87 -10.66
C ILE A 405 -13.71 -4.17 -10.03
N ALA A 406 -12.45 -4.55 -10.29
CA ALA A 406 -11.84 -5.77 -9.74
C ALA A 406 -11.77 -5.73 -8.22
N THR A 407 -11.34 -4.58 -7.71
CA THR A 407 -11.02 -4.40 -6.30
C THR A 407 -12.10 -3.63 -5.56
N ALA A 408 -13.11 -3.10 -6.27
CA ALA A 408 -14.11 -2.19 -5.73
C ALA A 408 -13.48 -0.99 -4.99
N GLN A 409 -12.28 -0.57 -5.43
CA GLN A 409 -11.56 0.56 -4.85
C GLN A 409 -11.61 1.76 -5.78
N PRO A 410 -11.80 2.98 -5.26
CA PRO A 410 -11.67 4.18 -6.06
C PRO A 410 -10.24 4.26 -6.61
N LEU A 411 -10.13 4.66 -7.87
CA LEU A 411 -8.88 5.04 -8.51
C LEU A 411 -8.61 6.53 -8.30
N GLY A 412 -9.65 7.34 -8.18
CA GLY A 412 -9.50 8.75 -7.83
C GLY A 412 -10.74 9.57 -8.16
N TRP A 413 -10.62 10.87 -7.88
CA TRP A 413 -11.56 11.90 -8.27
C TRP A 413 -10.80 12.96 -9.05
N PHE A 414 -11.33 13.34 -10.21
CA PHE A 414 -10.62 14.12 -11.22
C PHE A 414 -11.45 15.33 -11.64
N ALA A 415 -10.84 16.51 -11.67
CA ALA A 415 -11.53 17.72 -12.04
C ALA A 415 -12.03 17.70 -13.49
N GLN A 416 -11.28 17.03 -14.39
CA GLN A 416 -11.55 17.05 -15.83
C GLN A 416 -11.45 15.64 -16.45
N ALA A 417 -12.12 15.42 -17.57
CA ALA A 417 -12.08 14.14 -18.29
C ALA A 417 -10.67 13.80 -18.79
N GLY A 418 -9.87 14.82 -19.14
CA GLY A 418 -8.48 14.65 -19.56
C GLY A 418 -7.62 13.98 -18.49
N ASP A 419 -7.85 14.29 -17.22
CA ASP A 419 -7.13 13.67 -16.10
C ASP A 419 -7.55 12.21 -15.91
N VAL A 420 -8.83 11.89 -16.13
CA VAL A 420 -9.33 10.51 -16.13
C VAL A 420 -8.65 9.70 -17.23
N LEU A 421 -8.49 10.25 -18.44
CA LEU A 421 -7.84 9.57 -19.56
C LEU A 421 -6.39 9.19 -19.28
N ARG A 422 -5.69 9.92 -18.40
CA ARG A 422 -4.33 9.55 -17.98
C ARG A 422 -4.31 8.19 -17.30
N LEU A 423 -5.41 7.73 -16.69
CA LEU A 423 -5.48 6.37 -16.13
C LEU A 423 -5.28 5.28 -17.20
N ALA A 424 -5.55 5.55 -18.47
CA ALA A 424 -5.30 4.61 -19.56
C ALA A 424 -3.81 4.29 -19.72
N ASP A 425 -2.96 5.29 -19.51
CA ASP A 425 -1.52 5.18 -19.64
C ASP A 425 -0.93 4.38 -18.46
N LEU A 426 -1.65 4.35 -17.33
CA LEU A 426 -1.23 3.69 -16.08
C LEU A 426 -1.79 2.30 -15.92
N LEU A 427 -2.95 2.06 -16.52
CA LEU A 427 -3.69 0.81 -16.46
C LEU A 427 -4.00 0.34 -17.89
N PRO A 428 -2.95 0.04 -18.69
CA PRO A 428 -3.14 -0.33 -20.09
C PRO A 428 -3.94 -1.63 -20.22
N GLY A 429 -4.70 -1.73 -21.32
CA GLY A 429 -5.46 -2.94 -21.67
C GLY A 429 -6.77 -3.16 -20.90
N ARG A 430 -7.15 -2.24 -20.02
CA ARG A 430 -8.43 -2.29 -19.28
C ARG A 430 -9.63 -1.98 -20.18
N LEU A 431 -10.75 -2.62 -19.87
CA LEU A 431 -12.06 -2.26 -20.41
C LEU A 431 -12.58 -1.03 -19.64
N TRP A 432 -13.11 -0.04 -20.34
CA TRP A 432 -13.68 1.16 -19.74
C TRP A 432 -15.20 1.04 -19.62
N TRP A 433 -15.77 1.49 -18.51
CA TRP A 433 -17.20 1.41 -18.23
C TRP A 433 -17.69 2.84 -17.98
N LEU A 434 -18.54 3.36 -18.86
CA LEU A 434 -18.93 4.77 -18.88
C LEU A 434 -20.36 4.91 -18.38
N ALA A 435 -20.54 5.45 -17.17
CA ALA A 435 -21.86 5.73 -16.62
C ALA A 435 -22.54 6.84 -17.42
N PRO A 436 -23.85 7.09 -17.30
CA PRO A 436 -24.57 7.99 -18.21
C PRO A 436 -23.92 9.38 -18.37
N GLY A 437 -23.55 10.03 -17.26
CA GLY A 437 -22.87 11.34 -17.32
C GLY A 437 -21.48 11.32 -17.97
N ALA A 438 -20.81 10.17 -17.99
CA ALA A 438 -19.55 9.96 -18.71
C ALA A 438 -19.78 9.53 -20.17
N ALA A 439 -20.84 8.78 -20.46
CA ALA A 439 -21.23 8.36 -21.80
C ALA A 439 -21.71 9.55 -22.67
N ASP A 440 -22.28 10.58 -22.04
CA ASP A 440 -22.77 11.80 -22.70
C ASP A 440 -21.67 12.88 -22.90
N SER A 441 -20.41 12.53 -22.64
CA SER A 441 -19.27 13.47 -22.66
C SER A 441 -18.35 13.31 -23.88
N GLU A 442 -17.20 13.99 -23.85
CA GLU A 442 -16.08 13.80 -24.78
C GLU A 442 -15.30 12.48 -24.58
N LEU A 443 -15.46 11.83 -23.43
CA LEU A 443 -14.68 10.65 -23.04
C LEU A 443 -14.85 9.44 -23.98
N PRO A 444 -16.06 9.05 -24.44
CA PRO A 444 -16.23 7.95 -25.38
C PRO A 444 -15.41 8.12 -26.66
N GLU A 445 -15.38 9.36 -27.18
CA GLU A 445 -14.69 9.68 -28.42
C GLU A 445 -13.17 9.72 -28.22
N ALA A 446 -12.71 10.25 -27.08
CA ALA A 446 -11.30 10.24 -26.72
C ALA A 446 -10.75 8.82 -26.51
N LEU A 447 -11.52 7.94 -25.86
CA LEU A 447 -11.17 6.52 -25.72
C LEU A 447 -11.07 5.83 -27.08
N ARG A 448 -12.01 6.12 -28.00
CA ARG A 448 -12.00 5.59 -29.37
C ARG A 448 -10.77 6.03 -30.16
N HIS A 449 -10.41 7.31 -30.11
CA HIS A 449 -9.20 7.82 -30.77
C HIS A 449 -7.92 7.17 -30.24
N ARG A 450 -7.90 6.77 -28.97
CA ARG A 450 -6.80 6.00 -28.36
C ARG A 450 -6.88 4.49 -28.60
N GLY A 451 -7.88 4.00 -29.34
CA GLY A 451 -8.08 2.57 -29.58
C GLY A 451 -8.46 1.77 -28.32
N LEU A 452 -9.01 2.43 -27.30
CA LEU A 452 -9.38 1.81 -26.03
C LEU A 452 -10.80 1.21 -26.11
N ARG A 453 -10.96 0.05 -25.47
CA ARG A 453 -12.23 -0.69 -25.44
C ARG A 453 -13.11 -0.14 -24.33
N ALA A 454 -14.40 0.03 -24.62
CA ALA A 454 -15.34 0.62 -23.67
C ALA A 454 -16.75 0.02 -23.78
N VAL A 455 -17.48 0.03 -22.65
CA VAL A 455 -18.91 -0.22 -22.50
C VAL A 455 -19.54 1.05 -21.93
N ALA A 456 -20.67 1.49 -22.48
CA ALA A 456 -21.36 2.70 -22.06
C ALA A 456 -22.82 2.39 -21.72
N LEU A 457 -23.32 3.00 -20.65
CA LEU A 457 -24.74 3.00 -20.28
C LEU A 457 -25.41 4.24 -20.87
N GLY A 458 -26.22 4.06 -21.91
CA GLY A 458 -26.72 5.13 -22.77
C GLY A 458 -26.04 5.13 -24.14
N ALA A 459 -26.75 5.65 -25.15
CA ALA A 459 -26.22 5.75 -26.51
C ALA A 459 -25.23 6.93 -26.59
N PRO A 460 -23.95 6.71 -26.93
CA PRO A 460 -22.99 7.79 -27.07
C PRO A 460 -23.41 8.77 -28.18
N LEU A 461 -23.33 10.07 -27.92
CA LEU A 461 -23.87 11.14 -28.77
C LEU A 461 -23.30 11.18 -30.22
N ARG A 462 -22.15 10.54 -30.49
CA ARG A 462 -21.45 10.56 -31.79
C ARG A 462 -21.07 9.14 -32.25
N GLY A 463 -22.09 8.28 -32.40
CA GLY A 463 -22.02 6.82 -32.44
C GLY A 463 -21.36 6.09 -33.63
N ALA A 464 -20.26 6.59 -34.20
CA ALA A 464 -19.47 5.76 -35.13
C ALA A 464 -18.68 4.68 -34.35
N GLY A 465 -18.93 3.40 -34.66
CA GLY A 465 -18.17 2.26 -34.09
C GLY A 465 -18.70 1.72 -32.75
N TRP A 466 -19.81 2.24 -32.23
CA TRP A 466 -20.47 1.69 -31.05
C TRP A 466 -21.58 0.71 -31.44
N LEU A 467 -21.60 -0.45 -30.80
CA LEU A 467 -22.55 -1.53 -31.04
C LEU A 467 -23.47 -1.69 -29.83
N ARG A 468 -24.76 -1.86 -30.07
CA ARG A 468 -25.72 -2.16 -29.01
C ARG A 468 -25.45 -3.54 -28.41
N ALA A 469 -25.18 -3.59 -27.11
CA ALA A 469 -24.89 -4.80 -26.34
C ALA A 469 -26.04 -5.22 -25.40
N GLY A 470 -27.09 -4.42 -25.27
CA GLY A 470 -28.28 -4.70 -24.47
C GLY A 470 -29.33 -3.61 -24.65
N ASP A 471 -30.31 -3.53 -23.73
CA ASP A 471 -31.39 -2.56 -23.84
C ASP A 471 -30.89 -1.12 -23.77
N ALA A 472 -30.02 -0.83 -22.80
CA ALA A 472 -29.40 0.48 -22.57
C ALA A 472 -27.87 0.48 -22.74
N LEU A 473 -27.25 -0.68 -23.00
CA LEU A 473 -25.80 -0.80 -23.09
C LEU A 473 -25.28 -0.75 -24.53
N TRP A 474 -24.17 -0.05 -24.68
CA TRP A 474 -23.39 0.06 -25.91
C TRP A 474 -21.95 -0.36 -25.65
N THR A 475 -21.27 -0.91 -26.64
CA THR A 475 -19.87 -1.36 -26.53
C THR A 475 -19.09 -1.01 -27.80
N SER A 476 -17.82 -0.64 -27.66
CA SER A 476 -16.88 -0.55 -28.78
C SER A 476 -16.19 -1.89 -29.08
N GLU A 477 -16.41 -2.92 -28.25
CA GLU A 477 -15.86 -4.27 -28.39
C GLU A 477 -16.94 -5.25 -28.92
N PRO A 478 -16.87 -5.69 -30.19
CA PRO A 478 -17.86 -6.56 -30.80
C PRO A 478 -18.10 -7.87 -30.05
N LEU A 479 -17.07 -8.45 -29.44
CA LEU A 479 -17.17 -9.72 -28.71
C LEU A 479 -18.09 -9.63 -27.48
N LEU A 480 -18.20 -8.43 -26.88
CA LEU A 480 -19.01 -8.21 -25.68
C LEU A 480 -20.51 -8.08 -25.96
N ARG A 481 -20.92 -7.95 -27.23
CA ARG A 481 -22.32 -7.73 -27.64
C ARG A 481 -23.29 -8.82 -27.12
N ARG A 482 -22.81 -10.05 -27.00
CA ARG A 482 -23.63 -11.20 -26.56
C ARG A 482 -23.78 -11.30 -25.04
N HIS A 483 -23.09 -10.45 -24.27
CA HIS A 483 -23.01 -10.53 -22.81
C HIS A 483 -23.80 -9.42 -22.09
N GLY A 484 -24.72 -8.73 -22.77
CA GLY A 484 -25.47 -7.57 -22.24
C GLY A 484 -25.99 -7.70 -20.82
N ALA A 485 -26.71 -8.78 -20.51
CA ALA A 485 -27.30 -8.99 -19.19
C ALA A 485 -26.27 -9.24 -18.08
N GLN A 486 -25.09 -9.78 -18.42
CA GLN A 486 -23.98 -9.91 -17.47
C GLN A 486 -23.27 -8.57 -17.29
N LEU A 487 -23.04 -7.84 -18.39
CA LEU A 487 -22.44 -6.51 -18.34
C LEU A 487 -23.30 -5.57 -17.48
N GLN A 488 -24.61 -5.54 -17.69
CA GLN A 488 -25.51 -4.68 -16.92
C GLN A 488 -25.39 -4.90 -15.41
N ARG A 489 -25.37 -6.15 -14.97
CA ARG A 489 -25.19 -6.48 -13.54
C ARG A 489 -23.86 -5.97 -12.99
N VAL A 490 -22.76 -6.21 -13.69
CA VAL A 490 -21.44 -5.69 -13.28
C VAL A 490 -21.44 -4.16 -13.25
N PHE A 491 -22.13 -3.53 -14.21
CA PHE A 491 -22.28 -2.07 -14.26
C PHE A 491 -23.00 -1.55 -13.02
N ASP A 492 -24.17 -2.10 -12.72
CA ASP A 492 -25.04 -1.65 -11.63
C ASP A 492 -24.35 -1.84 -10.27
N ASP A 493 -23.75 -3.02 -10.03
CA ASP A 493 -22.99 -3.31 -8.81
C ASP A 493 -21.82 -2.32 -8.63
N ALA A 494 -21.07 -2.04 -9.70
CA ALA A 494 -19.93 -1.12 -9.64
C ALA A 494 -20.37 0.34 -9.39
N ARG A 495 -21.48 0.78 -9.99
CA ARG A 495 -22.03 2.12 -9.75
C ARG A 495 -22.52 2.29 -8.32
N GLU A 496 -23.22 1.29 -7.79
CA GLU A 496 -23.68 1.32 -6.40
C GLU A 496 -22.50 1.47 -5.45
N VAL A 497 -21.42 0.71 -5.67
CA VAL A 497 -20.18 0.81 -4.89
C VAL A 497 -19.54 2.20 -5.01
N LEU A 498 -19.43 2.75 -6.22
CA LEU A 498 -18.83 4.07 -6.45
C LEU A 498 -19.64 5.17 -5.77
N ALA A 499 -20.97 5.15 -5.93
CA ALA A 499 -21.88 6.10 -5.31
C ALA A 499 -21.82 6.03 -3.78
N ALA A 500 -21.94 4.82 -3.21
CA ALA A 500 -21.85 4.62 -1.76
C ALA A 500 -20.49 5.05 -1.19
N THR A 501 -19.40 4.83 -1.94
CA THR A 501 -18.05 5.23 -1.54
C THR A 501 -17.90 6.75 -1.56
N HIS A 502 -18.40 7.40 -2.61
CA HIS A 502 -18.42 8.87 -2.69
C HIS A 502 -19.25 9.46 -1.55
N GLU A 503 -20.48 9.00 -1.36
CA GLU A 503 -21.34 9.48 -0.27
C GLU A 503 -20.67 9.33 1.09
N ALA A 504 -20.11 8.15 1.38
CA ALA A 504 -19.52 7.87 2.68
C ALA A 504 -18.28 8.72 2.99
N PHE A 505 -17.37 8.88 2.04
CA PHE A 505 -16.09 9.57 2.31
C PHE A 505 -16.10 11.04 1.96
N MET A 506 -16.88 11.43 0.96
CA MET A 506 -16.93 12.80 0.49
C MET A 506 -18.11 13.53 1.16
N ASP A 507 -19.34 13.05 1.03
CA ASP A 507 -20.52 13.80 1.47
C ASP A 507 -20.74 13.74 2.98
N LEU A 508 -20.64 12.54 3.56
CA LEU A 508 -20.88 12.33 4.98
C LEU A 508 -19.67 12.67 5.86
N ARG A 509 -18.46 12.84 5.30
CA ARG A 509 -17.24 13.10 6.08
C ARG A 509 -16.38 14.24 5.52
N PRO A 510 -16.92 15.44 5.33
CA PRO A 510 -16.13 16.58 4.87
C PRO A 510 -15.03 16.95 5.88
N LEU A 511 -13.84 17.28 5.36
CA LEU A 511 -12.69 17.65 6.20
C LEU A 511 -12.78 19.07 6.77
N VAL A 512 -13.47 19.98 6.09
CA VAL A 512 -13.68 21.36 6.54
C VAL A 512 -15.17 21.57 6.81
N LEU A 513 -15.49 22.15 7.96
CA LEU A 513 -16.86 22.39 8.41
C LEU A 513 -17.13 23.89 8.65
N PRO A 514 -18.36 24.38 8.37
CA PRO A 514 -19.38 23.72 7.55
C PRO A 514 -18.86 23.52 6.12
N ALA A 515 -19.39 22.53 5.39
CA ALA A 515 -19.00 22.31 4.00
C ALA A 515 -19.28 23.59 3.18
N ARG A 516 -18.23 24.19 2.61
CA ARG A 516 -18.32 25.45 1.86
C ARG A 516 -18.58 25.19 0.37
N GLY A 517 -19.79 24.72 0.05
CA GLY A 517 -20.24 24.53 -1.33
C GLY A 517 -19.58 23.36 -2.07
N PRO A 518 -19.72 23.28 -3.41
CA PRO A 518 -19.29 22.13 -4.22
C PRO A 518 -17.77 22.05 -4.42
N HIS A 519 -17.04 23.12 -4.11
CA HIS A 519 -15.60 23.18 -4.31
C HIS A 519 -14.86 22.44 -3.19
N ARG A 520 -14.52 21.18 -3.47
CA ARG A 520 -13.66 20.36 -2.62
C ARG A 520 -12.21 20.50 -3.04
N HIS A 521 -11.31 20.52 -2.06
CA HIS A 521 -9.86 20.58 -2.29
C HIS A 521 -9.36 19.25 -2.90
N ALA A 522 -8.43 19.31 -3.86
CA ALA A 522 -7.83 18.10 -4.43
C ALA A 522 -7.21 17.19 -3.35
N ALA A 523 -6.61 17.81 -2.33
CA ALA A 523 -6.08 17.13 -1.15
C ALA A 523 -7.13 16.30 -0.39
N GLU A 524 -8.39 16.71 -0.36
CA GLU A 524 -9.44 15.93 0.31
C GLU A 524 -9.74 14.63 -0.44
N PHE A 525 -9.75 14.67 -1.77
CA PHE A 525 -9.87 13.47 -2.61
C PHE A 525 -8.66 12.56 -2.44
N SER A 526 -7.44 13.12 -2.41
CA SER A 526 -6.20 12.37 -2.16
C SER A 526 -6.23 11.64 -0.82
N ILE A 527 -6.66 12.30 0.26
CA ILE A 527 -6.78 11.69 1.59
C ILE A 527 -7.86 10.60 1.59
N ALA A 528 -9.02 10.84 0.95
CA ALA A 528 -10.06 9.83 0.81
C ALA A 528 -9.58 8.62 0.01
N LEU A 529 -8.78 8.83 -1.04
CA LEU A 529 -8.18 7.77 -1.85
C LEU A 529 -7.20 6.93 -1.02
N ALA A 530 -6.33 7.57 -0.24
CA ALA A 530 -5.41 6.88 0.68
C ALA A 530 -6.17 6.01 1.69
N VAL A 531 -7.23 6.55 2.30
CA VAL A 531 -8.08 5.81 3.23
C VAL A 531 -8.76 4.64 2.55
N CYS A 532 -9.40 4.86 1.40
CA CYS A 532 -10.10 3.80 0.67
C CYS A 532 -9.14 2.71 0.22
N SER A 533 -7.92 3.07 -0.20
CA SER A 533 -6.93 2.11 -0.65
C SER A 533 -6.42 1.23 0.51
N ALA A 534 -6.17 1.82 1.68
CA ALA A 534 -5.78 1.08 2.87
C ALA A 534 -6.91 0.19 3.41
N LEU A 535 -8.15 0.70 3.45
CA LEU A 535 -9.32 -0.08 3.87
C LEU A 535 -9.64 -1.21 2.88
N GLY A 536 -9.44 -0.97 1.58
CA GLY A 536 -9.60 -1.99 0.56
C GLY A 536 -8.56 -3.11 0.71
N GLU A 537 -7.30 -2.79 1.00
CA GLU A 537 -6.27 -3.80 1.32
C GLU A 537 -6.60 -4.58 2.59
N LEU A 538 -7.09 -3.89 3.62
CA LEU A 538 -7.54 -4.54 4.85
C LEU A 538 -8.70 -5.51 4.58
N ALA A 539 -9.71 -5.08 3.82
CA ALA A 539 -10.84 -5.92 3.45
C ALA A 539 -10.39 -7.13 2.64
N ASP A 540 -9.51 -6.90 1.68
CA ASP A 540 -8.98 -7.90 0.78
C ASP A 540 -8.20 -9.00 1.52
N ALA A 541 -7.25 -8.62 2.37
CA ALA A 541 -6.47 -9.58 3.15
C ALA A 541 -7.34 -10.45 4.07
N LEU A 542 -8.40 -9.86 4.66
CA LEU A 542 -9.22 -10.55 5.66
C LEU A 542 -10.35 -11.39 5.04
N TRP A 543 -10.89 -10.97 3.89
CA TRP A 543 -12.19 -11.46 3.42
C TRP A 543 -12.26 -11.87 1.95
N ARG A 544 -11.21 -11.70 1.14
CA ARG A 544 -11.20 -12.07 -0.30
C ARG A 544 -11.75 -13.46 -0.59
N GLU A 545 -11.45 -14.44 0.25
CA GLU A 545 -11.90 -15.83 0.08
C GLU A 545 -13.36 -16.09 0.46
N ARG A 546 -14.06 -15.11 1.02
CA ARG A 546 -15.38 -15.29 1.65
C ARG A 546 -16.47 -14.40 1.09
N GLU A 547 -16.16 -13.16 0.72
CA GLU A 547 -17.13 -12.16 0.30
C GLU A 547 -16.46 -11.04 -0.52
N PRO A 548 -17.23 -10.21 -1.24
CA PRO A 548 -16.71 -9.05 -1.95
C PRO A 548 -15.94 -8.10 -1.04
N THR A 549 -14.74 -7.69 -1.47
CA THR A 549 -13.82 -6.89 -0.67
C THR A 549 -13.97 -5.41 -1.04
N GLN A 550 -14.63 -4.64 -0.16
CA GLN A 550 -14.89 -3.22 -0.40
C GLN A 550 -14.38 -2.37 0.77
N PRO A 551 -13.84 -1.15 0.52
CA PRO A 551 -13.37 -0.27 1.59
C PRO A 551 -14.43 0.01 2.68
N LEU A 552 -15.70 0.15 2.28
CA LEU A 552 -16.80 0.42 3.21
C LEU A 552 -17.09 -0.76 4.16
N LEU A 553 -16.84 -2.00 3.73
CA LEU A 553 -16.99 -3.17 4.59
C LEU A 553 -15.97 -3.13 5.74
N ALA A 554 -14.71 -2.78 5.43
CA ALA A 554 -13.66 -2.61 6.44
C ALA A 554 -13.99 -1.46 7.40
N LEU A 555 -14.43 -0.32 6.86
CA LEU A 555 -14.87 0.81 7.70
C LEU A 555 -15.97 0.38 8.68
N ARG A 556 -17.04 -0.28 8.20
CA ARG A 556 -18.15 -0.70 9.05
C ARG A 556 -17.74 -1.70 10.14
N ARG A 557 -16.84 -2.65 9.84
CA ARG A 557 -16.46 -3.73 10.77
C ARG A 557 -15.42 -3.32 11.82
N PHE A 558 -14.67 -2.26 11.58
CA PHE A 558 -13.62 -1.79 12.46
C PHE A 558 -13.84 -0.37 13.01
N ALA A 559 -14.91 0.32 12.62
CA ALA A 559 -15.24 1.66 13.11
C ALA A 559 -15.34 1.72 14.65
N ASP A 560 -15.83 0.66 15.29
CA ASP A 560 -16.01 0.54 16.75
C ASP A 560 -14.89 -0.27 17.43
N LEU A 561 -13.76 -0.54 16.76
CA LEU A 561 -12.62 -1.19 17.38
C LEU A 561 -11.90 -0.19 18.31
N GLY A 562 -12.42 0.01 19.51
CA GLY A 562 -11.85 0.91 20.51
C GLY A 562 -10.48 0.47 21.05
N GLY A 563 -9.89 1.31 21.89
CA GLY A 563 -8.61 1.03 22.53
C GLY A 563 -8.07 2.21 23.34
N THR A 564 -6.80 2.14 23.72
CA THR A 564 -6.10 3.24 24.39
C THR A 564 -4.85 3.64 23.62
N VAL A 565 -4.55 4.93 23.60
CA VAL A 565 -3.34 5.50 22.99
C VAL A 565 -2.54 6.21 24.07
N ALA A 566 -1.28 5.86 24.23
CA ALA A 566 -0.36 6.52 25.15
C ALA A 566 0.84 7.07 24.37
N VAL A 567 1.24 8.29 24.68
CA VAL A 567 2.37 8.96 24.03
C VAL A 567 3.54 8.94 25.02
N GLU A 568 4.59 8.19 24.68
CA GLU A 568 5.77 7.97 25.51
C GLU A 568 7.02 8.59 24.85
N ASP A 569 8.15 8.52 25.55
CA ASP A 569 9.43 8.97 24.99
C ASP A 569 9.85 8.00 23.85
N GLY A 570 9.97 8.51 22.62
CA GLY A 570 10.40 7.72 21.46
C GLY A 570 9.33 6.83 20.83
N ARG A 571 8.13 6.70 21.42
CA ARG A 571 7.06 5.85 20.85
C ARG A 571 5.65 6.32 21.18
N VAL A 572 4.71 5.86 20.37
CA VAL A 572 3.26 5.99 20.58
C VAL A 572 2.68 4.59 20.71
N LEU A 573 2.19 4.27 21.90
CA LEU A 573 1.71 2.93 22.23
C LEU A 573 0.19 2.87 22.02
N VAL A 574 -0.23 2.04 21.07
CA VAL A 574 -1.64 1.80 20.74
C VAL A 574 -2.03 0.41 21.23
N ARG A 575 -3.04 0.33 22.11
CA ARG A 575 -3.59 -0.92 22.62
C ARG A 575 -5.03 -1.09 22.12
N PRO A 576 -5.25 -1.82 21.01
CA PRO A 576 -6.60 -2.13 20.55
C PRO A 576 -7.33 -3.03 21.54
N ALA A 577 -8.66 -2.94 21.58
CA ALA A 577 -9.48 -3.87 22.35
C ALA A 577 -9.27 -5.32 21.89
N LEU A 578 -9.08 -6.23 22.85
CA LEU A 578 -8.91 -7.65 22.58
C LEU A 578 -10.17 -8.30 22.01
N GLY A 579 -9.96 -9.34 21.21
CA GLY A 579 -11.03 -10.18 20.67
C GLY A 579 -10.66 -10.78 19.33
N LEU A 580 -11.66 -11.34 18.65
CA LEU A 580 -11.48 -11.95 17.32
C LEU A 580 -10.91 -10.96 16.31
N ARG A 581 -11.38 -9.70 16.33
CA ARG A 581 -10.89 -8.63 15.45
C ARG A 581 -9.41 -8.35 15.66
N PHE A 582 -8.95 -8.25 16.90
CA PHE A 582 -7.52 -8.10 17.24
C PHE A 582 -6.70 -9.28 16.72
N MET A 583 -7.17 -10.52 16.96
CA MET A 583 -6.47 -11.71 16.47
C MET A 583 -6.38 -11.75 14.95
N ASP A 584 -7.46 -11.41 14.25
CA ASP A 584 -7.47 -11.38 12.78
C ASP A 584 -6.48 -10.34 12.25
N LEU A 585 -6.43 -9.14 12.85
CA LEU A 585 -5.45 -8.11 12.50
C LEU A 585 -4.01 -8.57 12.78
N GLY A 586 -3.76 -9.18 13.93
CA GLY A 586 -2.43 -9.70 14.30
C GLY A 586 -1.96 -10.81 13.37
N ASN A 587 -2.82 -11.78 13.05
CA ASN A 587 -2.51 -12.90 12.17
C ASN A 587 -2.14 -12.48 10.73
N HIS A 588 -2.65 -11.33 10.27
CA HIS A 588 -2.35 -10.78 8.95
C HIS A 588 -1.30 -9.65 8.99
N GLY A 589 -0.66 -9.41 10.14
CA GLY A 589 0.42 -8.44 10.28
C GLY A 589 -0.02 -6.97 10.24
N PHE A 590 -1.30 -6.68 10.46
CA PHE A 590 -1.81 -5.30 10.48
C PHE A 590 -1.43 -4.53 11.76
N LEU A 591 -0.98 -5.24 12.80
CA LEU A 591 -0.54 -4.68 14.08
C LEU A 591 1.00 -4.63 14.22
N ARG A 592 1.72 -4.50 13.10
CA ARG A 592 3.17 -4.27 13.11
C ARG A 592 3.47 -2.81 13.43
N ASP A 593 4.64 -2.58 14.02
CA ASP A 593 5.12 -1.23 14.33
C ASP A 593 5.19 -0.37 13.07
N ILE A 594 4.91 0.91 13.26
CA ILE A 594 4.87 1.91 12.20
C ILE A 594 6.01 2.90 12.43
N VAL A 595 6.82 3.11 11.40
CA VAL A 595 7.95 4.04 11.42
C VAL A 595 7.76 5.13 10.37
N GLY A 596 8.51 6.24 10.51
CA GLY A 596 8.57 7.29 9.49
C GLY A 596 7.29 8.13 9.34
N ILE A 597 6.43 8.18 10.36
CA ILE A 597 5.19 8.96 10.31
C ILE A 597 5.49 10.47 10.35
N PRO A 598 5.03 11.29 9.37
CA PRO A 598 5.44 12.70 9.26
C PRO A 598 5.06 13.60 10.44
N TRP A 599 4.01 13.26 11.19
CA TRP A 599 3.55 13.99 12.37
C TRP A 599 4.04 13.41 13.70
N TRP A 600 4.84 12.33 13.65
CA TRP A 600 5.50 11.72 14.80
C TRP A 600 7.02 11.60 14.54
N PRO A 601 7.74 12.71 14.35
CA PRO A 601 9.16 12.66 14.01
C PRO A 601 9.97 11.96 15.10
N GLY A 602 10.80 10.99 14.70
CA GLY A 602 11.64 10.21 15.62
C GLY A 602 10.86 9.28 16.56
N ARG A 603 9.56 9.05 16.30
CA ARG A 603 8.75 8.12 17.10
C ARG A 603 8.18 7.02 16.22
N ARG A 604 8.12 5.82 16.78
CA ARG A 604 7.38 4.70 16.19
C ARG A 604 6.03 4.53 16.86
N VAL A 605 5.03 4.09 16.10
CA VAL A 605 3.76 3.64 16.68
C VAL A 605 3.86 2.14 16.91
N GLU A 606 3.76 1.71 18.16
CA GLU A 606 3.78 0.30 18.55
C GLU A 606 2.35 -0.17 18.83
N PHE A 607 2.00 -1.36 18.34
CA PHE A 607 0.77 -2.03 18.76
C PHE A 607 1.08 -3.06 19.84
N ALA A 608 0.59 -2.83 21.04
CA ALA A 608 0.69 -3.80 22.12
C ALA A 608 -0.65 -4.51 22.35
N GLY A 609 -0.57 -5.76 22.84
CA GLY A 609 -1.66 -6.32 23.62
C GLY A 609 -1.95 -5.44 24.84
N PRO A 610 -3.14 -5.52 25.44
CA PRO A 610 -3.53 -4.67 26.56
C PRO A 610 -2.55 -4.75 27.74
#